data_AF-A0A811G4D5-F1
#
_entry.id   AF-A0A811G4D5-F1
#
_cell.length_a   1.000
_cell.length_b   1.000
_cell.length_c   1.000
_cell.angle_alpha   90.00
_cell.angle_beta   90.00
_cell.angle_gamma   90.00
#
_symmetry.space_group_name_H-M   'P 1'
#
loop_
_entity.id
_entity.type
_entity.pdbx_description
1 polymer ?
#
loop_
_entity_poly.entity_id
_entity_poly.type
_entity_poly.pdbx_seq_one_letter_code
_entity_poly.pdbx_strand_id
1 'polypeptide(L)'
;MNNYNQFKTTVLQPPIESKLFITHDLAVVRQTADHVVVMQKGRVVEQGTTDELFLNAREDYTRDLINSVPGLGVELGTGENL
;
A
#
# COMPACT_ATOMS: atom_id res chain seq x y z
N MET A 1 -0.34 -7.16 55.00
CA MET A 1 -0.50 -5.75 54.60
C MET A 1 0.54 -5.47 53.52
N ASN A 2 0.15 -5.57 52.25
CA ASN A 2 -0.24 -4.45 51.38
C ASN A 2 1.00 -3.73 50.80
N ASN A 3 1.11 -3.40 49.52
CA ASN A 3 0.26 -3.55 48.34
C ASN A 3 1.04 -3.03 47.10
N TYR A 4 0.47 -3.28 45.92
CA TYR A 4 0.65 -2.60 44.63
C TYR A 4 1.68 -3.16 43.64
N ASN A 5 1.21 -4.16 42.88
CA ASN A 5 1.16 -4.18 41.42
C ASN A 5 2.13 -3.25 40.70
N GLN A 6 3.29 -3.78 40.33
CA GLN A 6 4.10 -3.20 39.28
C GLN A 6 3.41 -3.44 37.94
N PHE A 7 2.61 -2.46 37.50
CA PHE A 7 2.09 -2.39 36.14
C PHE A 7 3.25 -2.22 35.17
N LYS A 8 3.82 -3.34 34.73
CA LYS A 8 4.65 -3.36 33.53
C LYS A 8 3.73 -3.22 32.32
N THR A 9 3.41 -1.99 31.96
CA THR A 9 2.88 -1.66 30.64
C THR A 9 4.01 -1.87 29.64
N THR A 10 4.18 -3.12 29.18
CA THR A 10 5.01 -3.39 28.02
C THR A 10 4.29 -2.80 26.81
N VAL A 11 4.81 -1.69 26.28
CA VAL A 11 4.51 -1.26 24.91
C VAL A 11 4.98 -2.40 24.01
N LEU A 12 4.04 -3.21 23.52
CA LEU A 12 4.33 -4.17 22.47
C LEU A 12 4.67 -3.36 21.22
N GLN A 13 5.96 -3.14 20.98
CA GLN A 13 6.42 -2.67 19.68
C GLN A 13 6.07 -3.78 18.68
N PRO A 14 5.29 -3.50 17.63
CA PRO A 14 4.99 -4.53 16.65
C PRO A 14 6.28 -5.09 16.07
N PRO A 15 6.37 -6.41 15.84
CA PRO A 15 7.54 -7.01 15.24
C PRO A 15 7.85 -6.34 13.88
N ILE A 16 9.13 -6.16 13.58
CA ILE A 16 9.58 -5.75 12.25
C ILE A 16 9.33 -6.90 11.27
N GLU A 17 8.15 -6.91 10.66
CA GLU A 17 7.75 -7.92 9.68
C GLU A 17 7.93 -7.40 8.25
N SER A 18 8.60 -8.18 7.41
CA SER A 18 8.64 -7.94 5.96
C SER A 18 7.62 -8.84 5.28
N LYS A 19 6.76 -8.26 4.43
CA LYS A 19 5.71 -8.98 3.70
C LYS A 19 5.91 -8.83 2.20
N LEU A 20 5.84 -9.94 1.47
CA LEU A 20 5.86 -9.96 0.01
C LEU A 20 4.48 -10.40 -0.49
N PHE A 21 3.82 -9.51 -1.22
CA PHE A 21 2.54 -9.79 -1.86
C PHE A 21 2.73 -9.94 -3.36
N ILE A 22 2.15 -11.00 -3.94
CA ILE A 22 2.11 -11.22 -5.38
C ILE A 22 0.63 -11.24 -5.77
N THR A 23 0.20 -10.24 -6.54
CA THR A 23 -1.17 -10.11 -7.00
C THR A 23 -1.19 -9.43 -8.36
N HIS A 24 -2.29 -9.62 -9.09
CA HIS A 24 -2.61 -8.88 -10.31
C HIS A 24 -3.49 -7.65 -10.01
N ASP A 25 -4.01 -7.54 -8.78
CA ASP A 25 -4.90 -6.45 -8.38
C ASP A 25 -4.12 -5.33 -7.70
N LEU A 26 -3.93 -4.23 -8.44
CA LEU A 26 -3.25 -3.04 -7.96
C LEU A 26 -4.06 -2.27 -6.89
N ALA A 27 -5.38 -2.46 -6.76
CA ALA A 27 -6.18 -1.83 -5.70
C ALA A 27 -5.78 -2.32 -4.31
N VAL A 28 -5.44 -3.60 -4.19
CA VAL A 28 -4.96 -4.20 -2.95
C VAL A 28 -3.52 -3.77 -2.65
N VAL A 29 -2.69 -3.69 -3.68
CA VAL A 29 -1.31 -3.21 -3.57
C VAL A 29 -1.26 -1.80 -2.99
N ARG A 30 -2.11 -0.88 -3.49
CA ARG A 30 -2.18 0.51 -3.01
C ARG A 30 -2.41 0.63 -1.50
N GLN A 31 -3.16 -0.29 -0.91
CA GLN A 31 -3.52 -0.23 0.52
C GLN A 31 -2.52 -0.95 1.43
N THR A 32 -1.68 -1.82 0.86
CA THR A 32 -0.94 -2.82 1.65
C THR A 32 0.57 -2.73 1.48
N ALA A 33 1.06 -2.24 0.34
CA ALA A 33 2.47 -2.26 0.01
C ALA A 33 3.10 -0.86 0.07
N ASP A 34 4.31 -0.77 0.62
CA ASP A 34 5.14 0.44 0.56
C ASP A 34 5.87 0.57 -0.79
N HIS A 35 6.28 -0.58 -1.34
CA HIS A 35 7.02 -0.70 -2.60
C HIS A 35 6.37 -1.71 -3.54
N VAL A 36 6.45 -1.41 -4.84
CA VAL A 36 5.82 -2.21 -5.89
C VAL A 36 6.81 -2.49 -7.00
N VAL A 37 6.79 -3.73 -7.48
CA VAL A 37 7.55 -4.18 -8.65
C VAL A 37 6.56 -4.70 -9.68
N VAL A 38 6.54 -4.06 -10.85
CA VAL A 38 5.70 -4.46 -11.98
C VAL A 38 6.53 -5.35 -12.89
N MET A 39 5.97 -6.52 -13.22
CA MET A 39 6.61 -7.48 -14.12
C MET A 39 5.74 -7.75 -15.34
N GLN A 40 6.37 -7.89 -16.49
CA GLN A 40 5.74 -8.30 -17.74
C GLN A 40 6.63 -9.36 -18.42
N LYS A 41 6.03 -10.49 -18.84
CA LYS A 41 6.73 -11.57 -19.56
C LYS A 41 8.03 -12.05 -18.86
N GLY A 42 8.00 -12.11 -17.53
CA GLY A 42 9.14 -12.55 -16.72
C GLY A 42 10.27 -11.52 -16.56
N ARG A 43 10.04 -10.25 -16.92
CA ARG A 43 10.99 -9.16 -16.71
C ARG A 43 10.37 -8.09 -15.83
N VAL A 44 11.18 -7.49 -14.95
CA VAL A 44 10.82 -6.27 -14.24
C VAL A 44 10.76 -5.14 -15.26
N VAL A 45 9.60 -4.51 -15.38
CA VAL A 45 9.40 -3.38 -16.30
C VAL A 45 9.42 -2.06 -15.53
N GLU A 46 8.94 -2.04 -14.29
CA GLU A 46 8.97 -0.84 -13.46
C GLU A 46 9.03 -1.21 -11.99
N GLN A 47 9.65 -0.37 -11.18
CA GLN A 47 9.72 -0.53 -9.73
C GLN A 47 9.79 0.84 -9.04
N GLY A 48 9.18 0.97 -7.87
CA GLY A 48 9.17 2.22 -7.13
C GLY A 48 8.37 2.12 -5.84
N THR A 49 8.20 3.26 -5.17
CA THR A 49 7.16 3.36 -4.14
C THR A 49 5.78 3.23 -4.77
N THR A 50 4.81 2.79 -3.97
CA THR A 50 3.41 2.75 -4.39
C THR A 50 2.98 4.12 -4.97
N ASP A 51 3.21 5.21 -4.24
CA ASP A 51 2.82 6.55 -4.68
C ASP A 51 3.48 6.97 -6.00
N GLU A 52 4.77 6.68 -6.21
CA GLU A 52 5.45 7.00 -7.47
C GLU A 52 4.86 6.24 -8.66
N LEU A 53 4.55 4.95 -8.50
CA LEU A 53 3.92 4.21 -9.60
C LEU A 53 2.52 4.72 -9.89
N PHE A 54 1.73 5.06 -8.87
CA PHE A 54 0.37 5.55 -9.09
C PHE A 54 0.30 6.98 -9.64
N LEU A 55 1.23 7.86 -9.25
CA LEU A 55 1.22 9.28 -9.65
C LEU A 55 2.09 9.56 -10.88
N ASN A 56 3.18 8.83 -11.05
CA ASN A 56 4.24 9.11 -12.03
C ASN A 56 4.72 7.82 -12.73
N ALA A 57 3.82 6.87 -13.02
CA ALA A 57 4.13 5.69 -13.82
C ALA A 57 4.82 6.07 -15.14
N ARG A 58 6.00 5.51 -15.35
CA ARG A 58 6.86 5.77 -16.52
C ARG A 58 6.53 4.83 -17.67
N GLU A 59 6.25 3.56 -17.38
CA GLU A 59 5.93 2.56 -18.39
C GLU A 59 4.46 2.62 -18.81
N ASP A 60 4.20 2.51 -20.12
CA ASP A 60 2.85 2.45 -20.67
C ASP A 60 2.05 1.29 -20.08
N TYR A 61 2.68 0.12 -19.94
CA TYR A 61 2.05 -1.06 -19.36
C TYR A 61 1.60 -0.83 -17.91
N THR A 62 2.40 -0.13 -17.12
CA THR A 62 2.05 0.21 -15.73
C THR A 62 0.86 1.16 -15.70
N ARG A 63 0.82 2.17 -16.59
CA ARG A 63 -0.33 3.06 -16.74
C ARG A 63 -1.60 2.32 -17.12
N ASP A 64 -1.53 1.41 -18.09
CA ASP A 64 -2.67 0.59 -18.53
C ASP A 64 -3.22 -0.27 -17.39
N LEU A 65 -2.34 -0.89 -16.61
CA LEU A 65 -2.71 -1.67 -15.43
C LEU A 65 -3.41 -0.80 -14.37
N ILE A 66 -2.87 0.39 -14.08
CA ILE A 66 -3.45 1.32 -13.10
C ILE A 66 -4.83 1.79 -13.58
N ASN A 67 -4.95 2.19 -14.85
CA ASN A 67 -6.22 2.65 -15.44
C ASN A 67 -7.28 1.55 -15.50
N SER A 68 -6.87 0.27 -15.46
CA SER A 68 -7.78 -0.87 -15.41
C SER A 68 -8.37 -1.12 -14.02
N VAL A 69 -7.87 -0.46 -12.97
CA VAL A 69 -8.37 -0.61 -11.60
C VAL A 69 -9.61 0.28 -11.38
N PRO A 70 -10.78 -0.29 -11.06
CA PRO A 70 -11.97 0.48 -10.72
C PRO A 70 -11.76 1.22 -9.39
N GLY A 71 -12.07 2.53 -9.35
CA GLY A 71 -12.11 3.30 -8.11
C GLY A 71 -10.99 4.33 -7.91
N LEU A 72 -10.00 4.42 -8.81
CA LEU A 72 -8.99 5.50 -8.78
C LEU A 72 -9.56 6.90 -9.08
N GLY A 73 -10.76 6.95 -9.69
CA GLY A 73 -11.45 8.21 -10.02
C GLY A 73 -12.49 8.66 -8.99
N VAL A 74 -12.61 8.02 -7.84
CA VAL A 74 -13.53 8.50 -6.78
C VAL A 74 -12.80 9.56 -5.97
N GLU A 75 -12.95 10.81 -6.42
CA GLU A 75 -12.78 11.98 -5.58
C GLU A 75 -13.65 11.77 -4.33
N LEU A 76 -13.02 11.57 -3.17
CA LEU A 76 -13.73 11.56 -1.90
C LEU A 76 -14.39 12.94 -1.79
N GLY A 77 -15.67 13.01 -2.13
CA GLY A 77 -16.47 14.22 -1.98
C GLY A 77 -16.27 14.73 -0.56
N THR A 78 -15.57 15.86 -0.45
CA THR A 78 -15.53 16.67 0.75
C THR A 78 -16.97 17.01 1.08
N GLY A 79 -17.55 16.27 2.01
CA GLY A 79 -18.87 16.53 2.59
C GLY A 79 -18.86 17.76 3.49
N GLU A 80 -18.25 18.86 3.05
CA GLU A 80 -18.51 20.17 3.61
C GLU A 80 -19.60 20.82 2.78
N ASN A 81 -20.86 20.59 3.19
CA ASN A 81 -22.00 21.51 3.10
C ASN A 81 -23.28 20.73 3.43
N LEU A 82 -23.59 20.60 4.71
CA LEU A 82 -24.95 20.67 5.28
C LEU A 82 -24.87 21.12 6.74
#